data_AF-C0PTY2-F1
#
_entry.id   AF-C0PTY2-F1
#
_cell.length_a   1.000
_cell.length_b   1.000
_cell.length_c   1.000
_cell.angle_alpha   90.00
_cell.angle_beta   90.00
_cell.angle_gamma   90.00
#
_symmetry.space_group_name_H-M   'P 1'
#
loop_
_entity.id
_entity.type
_entity.pdbx_description
1 polymer ?
#
loop_
_entity_poly.entity_id
_entity_poly.type
_entity_poly.pdbx_seq_one_letter_code
_entity_poly.pdbx_strand_id
1 'polypeptide(L)'
;GHGMFLVCLESLYKKVTGCELKYAALIGKPSVVTYNYAELLIRQQAESLGWTQPVERLYAIGDNPMADIYGANLYNRYLQSCHRTRALMQLGGGEPQSQPLEDPHEMTCAEMGGVTGAYGGEEPLPVGCSSILVCTGVYSRDQQELPPDPRHTVTEHRIFHGHRDFRFDPNLTQPSFMVQDVKEAVELVFQQEGWPLE
;
A
#
# COMPACT_ATOMS: atom_id res chain seq x y z
N GLY A 1 16.92 -9.99 -1.86
CA GLY A 1 15.50 -9.82 -2.22
C GLY A 1 15.37 -9.30 -3.65
N HIS A 2 14.16 -9.31 -4.21
CA HIS A 2 13.89 -8.89 -5.60
C HIS A 2 14.33 -7.45 -5.90
N GLY A 3 14.19 -6.52 -4.94
CA GLY A 3 14.64 -5.12 -5.11
C GLY A 3 16.14 -4.99 -5.38
N MET A 4 16.99 -5.76 -4.69
CA MET A 4 18.45 -5.77 -4.94
C MET A 4 18.76 -6.25 -6.36
N PHE A 5 18.05 -7.28 -6.84
CA PHE A 5 18.22 -7.78 -8.20
C PHE A 5 17.88 -6.70 -9.24
N LEU A 6 16.79 -5.95 -9.04
CA LEU A 6 16.41 -4.85 -9.92
C LEU A 6 17.47 -3.74 -9.95
N VAL A 7 17.97 -3.31 -8.78
CA VAL A 7 19.03 -2.29 -8.70
C VAL A 7 20.30 -2.74 -9.42
N CYS A 8 20.70 -4.01 -9.26
CA CYS A 8 21.83 -4.58 -9.99
C CYS A 8 21.58 -4.60 -11.50
N LEU A 9 20.39 -5.04 -11.93
CA LEU A 9 20.02 -5.15 -13.33
C LEU A 9 19.97 -3.78 -14.01
N GLU A 10 19.36 -2.77 -13.38
CA GLU A 10 19.34 -1.38 -13.85
C GLU A 10 20.75 -0.84 -14.03
N SER A 11 21.60 -1.03 -13.01
CA SER A 11 22.98 -0.57 -13.01
C SER A 11 23.79 -1.22 -14.14
N LEU A 12 23.63 -2.52 -14.34
CA LEU A 12 24.30 -3.28 -15.41
C LEU A 12 23.78 -2.86 -16.79
N TYR A 13 22.47 -2.78 -16.97
CA TYR A 13 21.84 -2.38 -18.24
C TYR A 13 22.29 -0.98 -18.67
N LYS A 14 22.29 -0.03 -17.73
CA LYS A 14 22.76 1.34 -17.98
C LYS A 14 24.24 1.39 -18.33
N LYS A 15 25.07 0.61 -17.62
CA LYS A 15 26.51 0.55 -17.89
C LYS A 15 26.84 -0.02 -19.27
N VAL A 16 26.08 -1.01 -19.74
CA VAL A 16 26.34 -1.69 -21.03
C VAL A 16 25.73 -0.93 -22.21
N THR A 17 24.53 -0.38 -22.05
CA THR A 17 23.76 0.22 -23.16
C THR A 17 23.81 1.75 -23.19
N GLY A 18 24.16 2.39 -22.07
CA GLY A 18 24.00 3.84 -21.87
C GLY A 18 22.55 4.30 -21.70
N CYS A 19 21.58 3.39 -21.74
CA CYS A 19 20.15 3.70 -21.62
C CYS A 19 19.60 3.34 -20.23
N GLU A 20 18.56 4.06 -19.80
CA GLU A 20 17.77 3.69 -18.64
C GLU A 20 16.90 2.46 -18.97
N LEU A 21 16.89 1.46 -18.07
CA LEU A 21 16.03 0.29 -18.21
C LEU A 21 14.57 0.73 -18.06
N LYS A 22 13.70 0.41 -19.04
CA LYS A 22 12.26 0.72 -18.98
C LYS A 22 11.48 -0.55 -18.69
N TYR A 23 10.68 -0.53 -17.65
CA TYR A 23 9.80 -1.63 -17.29
C TYR A 23 8.47 -1.49 -18.02
N ALA A 24 7.91 -2.62 -18.44
CA ALA A 24 6.57 -2.64 -19.02
C ALA A 24 5.49 -2.48 -17.94
N ALA A 25 5.70 -3.09 -16.78
CA ALA A 25 4.87 -2.96 -15.60
C ALA A 25 5.71 -3.28 -14.36
N LEU A 26 5.44 -2.59 -13.25
CA LEU A 26 5.96 -2.95 -11.94
C LEU A 26 4.81 -3.51 -11.09
N ILE A 27 4.92 -4.79 -10.75
CA ILE A 27 3.95 -5.51 -9.94
C ILE A 27 4.62 -5.95 -8.64
N GLY A 28 3.83 -6.06 -7.57
CA GLY A 28 4.28 -6.33 -6.22
C GLY A 28 4.04 -5.14 -5.30
N LYS A 29 4.20 -5.36 -4.00
CA LYS A 29 4.15 -4.29 -3.00
C LYS A 29 5.31 -3.31 -3.26
N PRO A 30 5.08 -1.98 -3.18
CA PRO A 30 3.91 -1.30 -2.62
C PRO A 30 2.83 -0.88 -3.64
N SER A 31 2.80 -1.44 -4.85
CA SER A 31 1.87 -1.00 -5.92
C SER A 31 0.40 -1.20 -5.55
N VAL A 32 -0.44 -0.18 -5.78
CA VAL A 32 -1.90 -0.21 -5.62
C VAL A 32 -2.55 -1.32 -6.46
N VAL A 33 -2.01 -1.61 -7.65
CA VAL A 33 -2.50 -2.70 -8.51
C VAL A 33 -2.41 -4.04 -7.79
N THR A 34 -1.35 -4.26 -7.02
CA THR A 34 -1.17 -5.49 -6.23
C THR A 34 -2.25 -5.60 -5.14
N TYR A 35 -2.59 -4.49 -4.48
CA TYR A 35 -3.63 -4.47 -3.45
C TYR A 35 -5.04 -4.57 -4.02
N ASN A 36 -5.33 -3.94 -5.17
CA ASN A 36 -6.57 -4.15 -5.92
C ASN A 36 -6.77 -5.63 -6.27
N TYR A 37 -5.72 -6.30 -6.74
CA TYR A 37 -5.79 -7.72 -7.04
C TYR A 37 -5.97 -8.58 -5.77
N ALA A 38 -5.32 -8.21 -4.66
CA ALA A 38 -5.51 -8.90 -3.39
C ALA A 38 -6.96 -8.77 -2.87
N GLU A 39 -7.56 -7.58 -2.95
CA GLU A 39 -8.95 -7.33 -2.57
C GLU A 39 -9.91 -8.21 -3.39
N LEU A 40 -9.74 -8.26 -4.71
CA LEU A 40 -10.50 -9.14 -5.59
C LEU A 40 -10.44 -10.61 -5.14
N LEU A 41 -9.24 -11.12 -4.82
CA LEU A 41 -9.07 -12.50 -4.37
C LEU A 41 -9.71 -12.74 -3.00
N ILE A 42 -9.62 -11.79 -2.07
CA ILE A 42 -10.25 -11.89 -0.74
C ILE A 42 -11.77 -11.96 -0.89
N ARG A 43 -12.36 -11.15 -1.76
CA ARG A 43 -13.78 -11.17 -2.03
C ARG A 43 -14.25 -12.48 -2.66
N GLN A 44 -13.54 -12.98 -3.68
CA GLN A 44 -13.82 -14.30 -4.27
C GLN A 44 -13.73 -15.42 -3.23
N GLN A 45 -12.77 -15.33 -2.31
CA GLN A 45 -12.63 -16.28 -1.22
C GLN A 45 -13.81 -16.19 -0.24
N ALA A 46 -14.24 -14.98 0.14
CA ALA A 46 -15.41 -14.77 0.98
C ALA A 46 -16.69 -15.35 0.36
N GLU A 47 -16.92 -15.11 -0.93
CA GLU A 47 -18.02 -15.69 -1.69
C GLU A 47 -17.98 -17.23 -1.69
N SER A 48 -16.79 -17.82 -1.86
CA SER A 48 -16.60 -19.28 -1.83
C SER A 48 -16.91 -19.90 -0.46
N LEU A 49 -16.75 -19.13 0.63
CA LEU A 49 -17.10 -19.51 2.00
C LEU A 49 -18.58 -19.27 2.32
N GLY A 50 -19.36 -18.76 1.36
CA GLY A 50 -20.78 -18.44 1.54
C GLY A 50 -21.03 -17.13 2.30
N TRP A 51 -20.01 -16.27 2.43
CA TRP A 51 -20.20 -14.93 3.02
C TRP A 51 -20.83 -14.01 1.99
N THR A 52 -22.08 -13.62 2.23
CA THR A 52 -22.87 -12.79 1.31
C THR A 52 -22.69 -11.30 1.54
N GLN A 53 -22.05 -10.91 2.65
CA GLN A 53 -21.78 -9.51 2.96
C GLN A 53 -20.44 -9.08 2.35
N PRO A 54 -20.35 -7.85 1.84
CA PRO A 54 -19.11 -7.35 1.26
C PRO A 54 -18.03 -7.17 2.32
N VAL A 55 -16.78 -7.28 1.90
CA VAL A 55 -15.62 -7.07 2.78
C VAL A 55 -15.48 -5.57 3.08
N GLU A 56 -15.78 -5.18 4.31
CA GLU A 56 -15.78 -3.76 4.69
C GLU A 56 -14.38 -3.21 5.00
N ARG A 57 -13.53 -4.00 5.66
CA ARG A 57 -12.23 -3.54 6.18
C ARG A 57 -11.13 -4.54 5.83
N LEU A 58 -9.99 -3.99 5.42
CA LEU A 58 -8.79 -4.77 5.13
C LEU A 58 -7.71 -4.48 6.16
N TYR A 59 -7.06 -5.52 6.66
CA TYR A 59 -5.92 -5.41 7.56
C TYR A 59 -4.69 -6.02 6.90
N ALA A 60 -3.73 -5.19 6.54
CA ALA A 60 -2.48 -5.61 5.93
C ALA A 60 -1.41 -5.79 7.02
N ILE A 61 -1.08 -7.05 7.31
CA ILE A 61 -0.07 -7.42 8.30
C ILE A 61 1.25 -7.69 7.58
N GLY A 62 2.34 -7.05 8.01
CA GLY A 62 3.65 -7.26 7.40
C GLY A 62 4.80 -6.71 8.25
N ASP A 63 6.02 -7.05 7.86
CA ASP A 63 7.25 -6.75 8.60
C ASP A 63 8.11 -5.67 7.92
N ASN A 64 7.74 -5.24 6.70
CA ASN A 64 8.53 -4.29 5.94
C ASN A 64 7.80 -2.95 5.77
N PRO A 65 8.24 -1.87 6.46
CA PRO A 65 7.65 -0.53 6.34
C PRO A 65 7.58 0.00 4.91
N MET A 66 8.57 -0.34 4.08
CA MET A 66 8.71 0.18 2.72
C MET A 66 7.89 -0.58 1.68
N ALA A 67 7.36 -1.75 2.04
CA ALA A 67 6.59 -2.60 1.13
C ALA A 67 5.16 -2.80 1.65
N ASP A 68 5.04 -3.41 2.83
CA ASP A 68 3.75 -3.80 3.41
C ASP A 68 2.98 -2.57 3.87
N ILE A 69 3.59 -1.81 4.77
CA ILE A 69 2.97 -0.65 5.40
C ILE A 69 2.73 0.45 4.36
N TYR A 70 3.77 0.79 3.58
CA TYR A 70 3.64 1.76 2.50
C TYR A 70 2.55 1.37 1.52
N GLY A 71 2.53 0.11 1.06
CA GLY A 71 1.54 -0.33 0.08
C GLY A 71 0.11 -0.30 0.63
N ALA A 72 -0.09 -0.72 1.87
CA ALA A 72 -1.40 -0.70 2.52
C ALA A 72 -1.91 0.73 2.73
N ASN A 73 -1.04 1.64 3.14
CA ASN A 73 -1.38 3.05 3.33
C ASN A 73 -1.66 3.75 2.00
N LEU A 74 -0.89 3.44 0.95
CA LEU A 74 -1.14 3.94 -0.40
C LEU A 74 -2.50 3.45 -0.92
N TYR A 75 -2.81 2.17 -0.67
CA TYR A 75 -4.11 1.59 -1.02
C TYR A 75 -5.26 2.24 -0.24
N ASN A 76 -5.07 2.54 1.05
CA ASN A 76 -6.08 3.24 1.84
C ASN A 76 -6.37 4.65 1.30
N ARG A 77 -5.33 5.40 0.89
CA ARG A 77 -5.51 6.71 0.22
C ARG A 77 -6.28 6.56 -1.09
N TYR A 78 -6.01 5.51 -1.86
CA TYR A 78 -6.77 5.18 -3.06
C TYR A 78 -8.27 4.95 -2.75
N LEU A 79 -8.59 4.13 -1.74
CA LEU A 79 -9.98 3.91 -1.32
C LEU A 79 -10.67 5.22 -0.92
N GLN A 80 -10.00 6.05 -0.10
CA GLN A 80 -10.53 7.36 0.33
C GLN A 80 -10.81 8.29 -0.85
N SER A 81 -9.89 8.37 -1.82
CA SER A 81 -10.06 9.17 -3.03
C SER A 81 -11.28 8.71 -3.83
N CYS A 82 -11.45 7.40 -4.00
CA CYS A 82 -12.56 6.86 -4.78
C CYS A 82 -13.91 7.04 -4.05
N HIS A 83 -13.95 6.92 -2.72
CA HIS A 83 -15.14 7.24 -1.93
C HIS A 83 -15.53 8.72 -2.04
N ARG A 84 -14.56 9.64 -1.98
CA ARG A 84 -14.81 11.08 -2.19
C ARG A 84 -15.35 11.36 -3.60
N THR A 85 -14.76 10.78 -4.63
CA THR A 85 -15.25 10.93 -6.01
C THR A 85 -16.68 10.42 -6.17
N ARG A 86 -17.00 9.24 -5.61
CA ARG A 86 -18.36 8.68 -5.64
C ARG A 86 -19.37 9.57 -4.89
N ALA A 87 -18.99 10.13 -3.74
CA ALA A 87 -19.85 11.04 -2.98
C ALA A 87 -20.14 12.33 -3.75
N LEU A 88 -19.14 12.90 -4.42
CA LEU A 88 -19.30 14.10 -5.25
C LEU A 88 -20.23 13.84 -6.45
N MET A 89 -20.10 12.68 -7.11
CA MET A 89 -20.96 12.30 -8.24
C MET A 89 -22.44 12.14 -7.84
N GLN A 90 -22.72 11.69 -6.62
CA GLN A 90 -24.08 11.49 -6.11
C GLN A 90 -24.77 12.80 -5.71
N LEU A 91 -24.02 13.89 -5.46
CA LEU A 91 -24.54 15.17 -4.97
C LEU A 91 -24.86 16.19 -6.09
N GLY A 92 -24.64 15.88 -7.37
CA GLY A 92 -25.09 16.73 -8.49
C GLY A 92 -24.12 16.72 -9.69
N GLY A 93 -24.56 16.11 -10.80
CA GLY A 93 -23.76 15.88 -12.01
C GLY A 93 -23.30 17.13 -12.77
N GLY A 94 -22.03 17.49 -12.60
CA GLY A 94 -21.25 18.28 -13.55
C GLY A 94 -19.93 17.57 -13.83
N GLU A 95 -19.39 17.72 -15.04
CA GLU A 95 -18.05 17.22 -15.40
C GLU A 95 -17.02 17.58 -14.32
N PRO A 96 -15.99 16.73 -14.07
CA PRO A 96 -14.96 17.04 -13.10
C PRO A 96 -14.13 18.23 -13.61
N GLN A 97 -14.58 19.45 -13.34
CA GLN A 97 -13.67 20.57 -13.24
C GLN A 97 -12.74 20.26 -12.09
N SER A 98 -11.46 20.17 -12.40
CA SER A 98 -10.34 20.11 -11.46
C SER A 98 -10.52 21.17 -10.39
N GLN A 99 -11.16 20.81 -9.27
CA GLN A 99 -11.05 21.58 -8.04
C GLN A 99 -9.57 21.55 -7.64
N PRO A 100 -9.01 22.67 -7.14
CA PRO A 100 -7.62 22.68 -6.72
C PRO A 100 -7.48 21.63 -5.63
N LEU A 101 -6.68 20.59 -5.89
CA LEU A 101 -6.25 19.66 -4.86
C LEU A 101 -5.69 20.50 -3.71
N GLU A 102 -6.23 20.34 -2.50
CA GLU A 102 -5.69 21.02 -1.31
C GLU A 102 -4.22 20.60 -1.05
N ASP A 103 -3.77 19.53 -1.70
CA ASP A 103 -2.38 19.14 -1.84
C ASP A 103 -2.04 18.87 -3.33
N PRO A 104 -1.13 19.63 -3.98
CA PRO A 104 -0.65 19.37 -5.34
C PRO A 104 -0.05 17.96 -5.56
N HIS A 105 0.09 17.17 -4.50
CA HIS A 105 0.67 15.82 -4.51
C HIS A 105 -0.34 14.66 -4.47
N GLU A 106 -1.65 14.92 -4.38
CA GLU A 106 -2.64 13.85 -4.29
C GLU A 106 -3.00 13.27 -5.67
N MET A 107 -2.62 12.00 -5.91
CA MET A 107 -2.75 11.30 -7.19
C MET A 107 -4.17 10.76 -7.37
N THR A 108 -4.73 10.85 -8.59
CA THR A 108 -6.13 10.44 -8.85
C THR A 108 -6.30 8.91 -8.83
N CYS A 109 -7.53 8.40 -8.61
CA CYS A 109 -7.82 6.95 -8.66
C CYS A 109 -7.37 6.31 -9.99
N ALA A 110 -7.43 7.06 -11.11
CA ALA A 110 -6.98 6.61 -12.42
C ALA A 110 -5.44 6.53 -12.52
N GLU A 111 -4.74 7.51 -11.96
CA GLU A 111 -3.26 7.55 -11.96
C GLU A 111 -2.64 6.52 -11.01
N MET A 112 -3.35 6.14 -9.93
CA MET A 112 -2.92 5.05 -9.04
C MET A 112 -3.16 3.64 -9.61
N GLY A 113 -3.51 3.51 -10.89
CA GLY A 113 -3.72 2.22 -11.53
C GLY A 113 -4.99 1.50 -11.06
N GLY A 114 -5.98 2.26 -10.57
CA GLY A 114 -7.31 1.74 -10.28
C GLY A 114 -7.92 1.14 -11.54
N VAL A 115 -8.18 -0.16 -11.51
CA VAL A 115 -8.85 -0.87 -12.60
C VAL A 115 -10.34 -0.56 -12.53
N THR A 116 -10.72 0.69 -12.79
CA THR A 116 -12.12 1.14 -12.77
C THR A 116 -12.95 0.62 -13.95
N GLY A 117 -12.35 -0.16 -14.86
CA GLY A 117 -13.00 -0.56 -16.12
C GLY A 117 -12.89 -2.03 -16.55
N ALA A 118 -12.24 -2.92 -15.80
CA ALA A 118 -12.15 -4.35 -16.21
C ALA A 118 -13.17 -5.28 -15.53
N TYR A 119 -13.72 -4.87 -14.39
CA TYR A 119 -14.76 -5.61 -13.68
C TYR A 119 -16.03 -4.77 -13.68
N GLY A 120 -16.90 -5.03 -14.65
CA GLY A 120 -18.15 -4.28 -14.90
C GLY A 120 -19.25 -4.55 -13.88
N GLY A 121 -18.98 -4.24 -12.61
CA GLY A 121 -19.98 -4.28 -11.53
C GLY A 121 -19.77 -3.15 -10.54
N GLU A 122 -20.85 -2.50 -10.12
CA GLU A 122 -20.90 -1.52 -9.02
C GLU A 122 -20.68 -2.20 -7.66
N GLU A 123 -19.59 -2.96 -7.50
CA GLU A 123 -19.32 -3.60 -6.23
C GLU A 123 -18.80 -2.58 -5.19
N PRO A 124 -19.24 -2.71 -3.93
CA PRO A 124 -18.81 -1.82 -2.86
C PRO A 124 -17.33 -2.06 -2.59
N LEU A 125 -16.55 -0.98 -2.70
CA LEU A 125 -15.15 -0.98 -2.29
C LEU A 125 -15.07 -1.06 -0.75
N PRO A 126 -14.02 -1.67 -0.18
CA PRO A 126 -13.77 -1.61 1.25
C PRO A 126 -13.77 -0.16 1.75
N VAL A 127 -14.28 0.04 2.97
CA VAL A 127 -14.32 1.34 3.65
C VAL A 127 -12.91 1.85 3.91
N GLY A 128 -11.96 0.96 4.18
CA GLY A 128 -10.56 1.31 4.38
C GLY A 128 -9.63 0.11 4.48
N CYS A 129 -8.34 0.42 4.48
CA CYS A 129 -7.27 -0.52 4.69
C CYS A 129 -6.35 -0.02 5.81
N SER A 130 -6.15 -0.84 6.84
CA SER A 130 -5.26 -0.53 7.97
C SER A 130 -3.98 -1.36 7.88
N SER A 131 -2.85 -0.74 8.21
CA SER A 131 -1.54 -1.39 8.19
C SER A 131 -1.09 -1.78 9.60
N ILE A 132 -0.66 -3.03 9.77
CA ILE A 132 -0.17 -3.58 11.03
C ILE A 132 1.28 -4.03 10.83
N LEU A 133 2.21 -3.36 11.50
CA LEU A 133 3.63 -3.70 11.47
C LEU A 133 3.96 -4.71 12.57
N VAL A 134 4.52 -5.85 12.18
CA VAL A 134 5.07 -6.85 13.11
C VAL A 134 6.58 -6.69 13.27
N CYS A 135 7.11 -7.03 14.44
CA CYS A 135 8.52 -6.81 14.80
C CYS A 135 9.39 -8.07 14.70
N THR A 136 8.92 -9.11 14.00
CA THR A 136 9.59 -10.42 13.90
C THR A 136 10.32 -10.65 12.57
N GLY A 137 10.58 -9.60 11.78
CA GLY A 137 11.09 -9.74 10.42
C GLY A 137 12.12 -8.67 10.04
N VAL A 138 11.98 -8.11 8.83
CA VAL A 138 12.81 -7.02 8.30
C VAL A 138 12.86 -5.86 9.29
N TYR A 139 11.71 -5.49 9.86
CA TYR A 139 11.64 -4.56 10.98
C TYR A 139 11.83 -5.30 12.31
N SER A 140 12.70 -4.74 13.16
CA SER A 140 12.89 -5.12 14.56
C SER A 140 13.02 -3.87 15.42
N ARG A 141 12.34 -3.83 16.58
CA ARG A 141 12.40 -2.70 17.52
C ARG A 141 13.82 -2.42 17.99
N ASP A 142 14.63 -3.45 18.17
CA ASP A 142 15.99 -3.35 18.70
C ASP A 142 16.92 -2.55 17.77
N GLN A 143 16.62 -2.50 16.46
CA GLN A 143 17.42 -1.72 15.51
C GLN A 143 17.22 -0.21 15.65
N GLN A 144 16.15 0.24 16.30
CA GLN A 144 15.85 1.66 16.49
C GLN A 144 16.48 2.24 17.77
N GLU A 145 16.92 1.39 18.71
CA GLU A 145 17.57 1.79 19.96
C GLU A 145 19.08 2.02 19.84
N LEU A 146 19.69 1.65 18.70
CA LEU A 146 21.11 1.92 18.45
C LEU A 146 21.29 3.43 18.18
N PRO A 147 22.23 4.11 18.86
CA PRO A 147 22.48 5.52 18.59
C PRO A 147 22.88 5.72 17.13
N PRO A 148 22.36 6.75 16.45
CA PRO A 148 22.66 7.00 15.05
C PRO A 148 24.17 7.21 14.87
N ASP A 149 24.90 6.25 14.29
CA ASP A 149 26.28 6.50 13.84
C ASP A 149 26.19 7.55 12.72
N PRO A 150 26.80 8.75 12.88
CA PRO A 150 26.75 9.82 11.89
C PRO A 150 27.36 9.44 10.54
N ARG A 151 28.09 8.32 10.44
CA ARG A 151 28.64 7.79 9.18
C ARG A 151 27.70 6.82 8.44
N HIS A 152 26.72 6.23 9.12
CA HIS A 152 25.76 5.28 8.53
C HIS A 152 24.37 5.90 8.28
N THR A 153 24.02 6.95 9.02
CA THR A 153 22.68 7.56 9.00
C THR A 153 22.32 8.33 7.73
N VAL A 154 23.29 8.83 6.98
CA VAL A 154 22.99 9.64 5.77
C VAL A 154 22.54 8.76 4.61
N THR A 155 22.94 7.49 4.57
CA THR A 155 22.62 6.57 3.49
C THR A 155 21.40 5.70 3.78
N GLU A 156 21.23 5.14 4.97
CA GLU A 156 20.20 4.11 5.16
C GLU A 156 18.78 4.65 5.35
N HIS A 157 18.61 5.80 6.04
CA HIS A 157 17.29 6.42 6.24
C HIS A 157 16.71 7.12 4.99
N ARG A 158 17.46 7.15 3.88
CA ARG A 158 17.09 7.92 2.67
C ARG A 158 17.06 7.11 1.38
N ILE A 159 17.54 5.86 1.37
CA ILE A 159 17.52 5.07 0.14
C ILE A 159 16.19 4.31 0.07
N PHE A 160 15.20 4.96 -0.52
CA PHE A 160 14.04 4.29 -1.09
C PHE A 160 14.54 3.37 -2.20
N HIS A 161 14.61 2.06 -1.92
CA HIS A 161 14.89 1.03 -2.92
C HIS A 161 13.64 0.65 -3.72
N GLY A 162 12.56 1.42 -3.56
CA GLY A 162 11.40 1.32 -4.43
C GLY A 162 11.71 1.94 -5.79
N HIS A 163 10.86 1.63 -6.74
CA HIS A 163 11.11 1.94 -8.13
C HIS A 163 11.12 3.46 -8.38
N ARG A 164 12.00 3.93 -9.27
CA ARG A 164 12.21 5.36 -9.58
C ARG A 164 10.93 6.14 -9.96
N ASP A 165 9.93 5.44 -10.49
CA ASP A 165 8.66 6.03 -10.93
C ASP A 165 7.67 6.22 -9.75
N PHE A 166 7.97 5.68 -8.57
CA PHE A 166 7.22 5.97 -7.34
C PHE A 166 7.83 7.18 -6.65
N ARG A 167 7.04 8.25 -6.50
CA ARG A 167 7.41 9.36 -5.62
C ARG A 167 7.29 8.91 -4.18
N PHE A 168 8.42 8.74 -3.52
CA PHE A 168 8.45 8.35 -2.11
C PHE A 168 7.79 9.43 -1.24
N ASP A 169 6.86 8.98 -0.38
CA ASP A 169 6.23 9.80 0.65
C ASP A 169 6.53 9.14 2.01
N PRO A 170 7.37 9.75 2.86
CA PRO A 170 7.75 9.16 4.14
C PRO A 170 6.54 8.93 5.07
N ASN A 171 5.47 9.72 4.93
CA ASN A 171 4.29 9.59 5.77
C ASN A 171 3.56 8.26 5.54
N LEU A 172 3.74 7.64 4.37
CA LEU A 172 3.16 6.33 4.07
C LEU A 172 3.88 5.18 4.76
N THR A 173 5.06 5.39 5.36
CA THR A 173 5.78 4.33 6.09
C THR A 173 5.31 4.14 7.53
N GLN A 174 4.46 5.04 8.04
CA GLN A 174 3.93 4.96 9.40
C GLN A 174 2.78 3.95 9.46
N PRO A 175 2.87 2.89 10.29
CA PRO A 175 1.79 1.92 10.38
C PRO A 175 0.61 2.45 11.19
N SER A 176 -0.60 1.91 10.92
CA SER A 176 -1.78 2.18 11.76
C SER A 176 -1.60 1.58 13.15
N PHE A 177 -1.01 0.38 13.22
CA PHE A 177 -0.72 -0.32 14.47
C PHE A 177 0.64 -1.01 14.40
N MET A 178 1.28 -1.18 15.55
CA MET A 178 2.52 -1.92 15.67
C MET A 178 2.39 -2.92 16.82
N VAL A 179 2.72 -4.19 16.54
CA VAL A 179 2.62 -5.31 17.47
C VAL A 179 3.89 -6.15 17.42
N GLN A 180 4.09 -7.05 18.39
CA GLN A 180 5.30 -7.85 18.44
C GLN A 180 5.34 -8.84 17.28
N ASP A 181 4.28 -9.61 17.08
CA ASP A 181 4.24 -10.71 16.12
C ASP A 181 2.88 -10.87 15.44
N VAL A 182 2.75 -11.87 14.57
CA VAL A 182 1.52 -12.13 13.80
C VAL A 182 0.36 -12.57 14.69
N LYS A 183 0.62 -13.22 15.84
CA LYS A 183 -0.42 -13.66 16.75
C LYS A 183 -1.09 -12.44 17.37
N GLU A 184 -0.29 -11.52 17.91
CA GLU A 184 -0.81 -10.25 18.45
C GLU A 184 -1.52 -9.41 17.38
N ALA A 185 -1.05 -9.46 16.12
CA ALA A 185 -1.71 -8.78 15.01
C ALA A 185 -3.13 -9.30 14.79
N VAL A 186 -3.32 -10.63 14.81
CA VAL A 186 -4.65 -11.25 14.65
C VAL A 186 -5.54 -10.92 15.84
N GLU A 187 -5.03 -11.04 17.07
CA GLU A 187 -5.77 -10.67 18.29
C GLU A 187 -6.24 -9.21 18.25
N LEU A 188 -5.37 -8.30 17.79
CA LEU A 188 -5.71 -6.89 17.59
C LEU A 188 -6.83 -6.71 16.57
N VAL A 189 -6.80 -7.41 15.43
CA VAL A 189 -7.87 -7.34 14.42
C VAL A 189 -9.21 -7.73 15.04
N PHE A 190 -9.26 -8.85 15.74
CA PHE A 190 -10.47 -9.30 16.43
C PHE A 190 -10.97 -8.27 17.47
N GLN A 191 -10.07 -7.63 18.21
CA GLN A 191 -10.43 -6.55 19.13
C GLN A 191 -11.01 -5.32 18.41
N GLN A 192 -10.42 -4.89 17.29
CA GLN A 192 -10.92 -3.75 16.48
C GLN A 192 -12.31 -4.02 15.91
N GLU A 193 -12.61 -5.28 15.59
CA GLU A 193 -13.91 -5.73 15.07
C GLU A 193 -14.96 -5.98 16.17
N GLY A 194 -14.60 -5.83 17.45
CA GLY A 194 -15.50 -6.06 18.59
C GLY A 194 -15.72 -7.53 18.95
N TRP A 195 -14.83 -8.42 18.51
CA TRP A 195 -14.88 -9.88 18.75
C TRP A 195 -13.58 -10.38 19.39
N PRO A 196 -13.15 -9.88 20.56
CA PRO A 196 -11.87 -10.26 21.16
C PRO A 196 -11.78 -11.78 21.34
N LEU A 197 -10.63 -12.35 20.97
CA LEU A 197 -10.34 -13.77 21.21
C LEU A 197 -10.12 -13.98 22.72
N GLU A 198 -10.85 -14.93 23.31
CA GLU A 198 -10.68 -15.35 24.72
C GLU A 198 -9.41 -16.18 24.93
#